data_AF-A0A8I0MD82-F1
#
_entry.id   AF-A0A8I0MD82-F1
#
_cell.length_a   1.000
_cell.length_b   1.000
_cell.length_c   1.000
_cell.angle_alpha   90.00
_cell.angle_beta   90.00
_cell.angle_gamma   90.00
#
_symmetry.space_group_name_H-M   'P 1'
#
loop_
_entity.id
_entity.type
_entity.pdbx_description
1 polymer ?
#
loop_
_entity_poly.entity_id
_entity_poly.type
_entity_poly.pdbx_seq_one_letter_code
_entity_poly.pdbx_strand_id
1 'polypeptide(L)'
;METTFSPVLTVCGIEELPGQSSRNVTHVLSIVDPELPELEAFGAYGEHHRTTLRFHDIIAAAPNRVMPRPEHVEAVLRFGTDFLMRQDREAASHVLVHCHMGVSRSTAAMLTLMAQANPDEPGESLFARLVAIRPQAWPNSQMIGFADEQLGRGGDLTAALGRHYGRQIKSRPEFTEWMTTLGRDAELQMAIHD
;
A
#
# COMPACT_ATOMS: atom_id res chain seq x y z
N MET A 1 0.91 15.23 -29.19
CA MET A 1 -0.10 14.53 -28.38
C MET A 1 0.65 14.02 -27.18
N GLU A 2 0.58 14.73 -26.05
CA GLU A 2 1.27 14.29 -24.83
C GLU A 2 0.62 12.99 -24.38
N THR A 3 1.33 11.88 -24.55
CA THR A 3 0.89 10.58 -24.05
C THR A 3 0.74 10.72 -22.53
N THR A 4 -0.50 10.79 -22.04
CA THR A 4 -0.78 10.85 -20.61
C THR A 4 -0.33 9.54 -20.01
N PHE A 5 0.78 9.62 -19.28
CA PHE A 5 1.43 8.49 -18.69
C PHE A 5 0.82 8.21 -17.32
N SER A 6 0.13 7.07 -17.21
CA SER A 6 -0.47 6.61 -15.98
C SER A 6 -0.34 5.09 -15.91
N PRO A 7 0.48 4.52 -15.02
CA PRO A 7 0.59 3.08 -14.89
C PRO A 7 -0.76 2.48 -14.48
N VAL A 8 -0.98 1.23 -14.88
CA VAL A 8 -2.00 0.40 -14.22
C VAL A 8 -1.52 0.14 -12.79
N LEU A 9 -2.39 0.41 -11.81
CA LEU A 9 -2.12 0.17 -10.39
C LEU A 9 -2.99 -0.99 -9.90
N THR A 10 -2.36 -1.97 -9.26
CA THR A 10 -3.07 -3.10 -8.63
C THR A 10 -2.62 -3.26 -7.18
N VAL A 11 -3.58 -3.46 -6.29
CA VAL A 11 -3.34 -3.93 -4.92
C VAL A 11 -4.10 -5.23 -4.69
N CYS A 12 -3.41 -6.25 -4.18
CA CYS A 12 -4.01 -7.55 -3.90
C CYS A 12 -3.38 -8.25 -2.69
N GLY A 13 -4.03 -9.32 -2.23
CA GLY A 13 -3.48 -10.29 -1.29
C GLY A 13 -2.72 -11.41 -2.01
N ILE A 14 -2.06 -12.28 -1.24
CA ILE A 14 -1.27 -13.39 -1.77
C ILE A 14 -2.15 -14.35 -2.57
N GLU A 15 -3.32 -14.70 -2.06
CA GLU A 15 -4.26 -15.63 -2.71
C GLU A 15 -4.77 -15.10 -4.06
N GLU A 16 -4.70 -13.80 -4.28
CA GLU A 16 -5.16 -13.14 -5.50
C GLU A 16 -4.04 -13.00 -6.56
N LEU A 17 -2.77 -13.28 -6.21
CA LEU A 17 -1.62 -13.19 -7.11
C LEU A 17 -1.77 -14.05 -8.39
N PRO A 18 -2.23 -15.33 -8.33
CA PRO A 18 -2.37 -16.13 -9.54
C PRO A 18 -3.24 -15.47 -10.61
N GLY A 19 -4.29 -14.73 -10.20
CA GLY A 19 -5.20 -14.00 -11.08
C GLY A 19 -4.60 -12.76 -11.73
N GLN A 20 -3.40 -12.31 -11.31
CA GLN A 20 -2.72 -11.14 -11.88
C GLN A 20 -1.62 -11.51 -12.89
N SER A 21 -1.26 -12.80 -12.99
CA SER A 21 -0.12 -13.28 -13.77
C SER A 21 -0.19 -12.91 -15.27
N SER A 22 -1.39 -12.89 -15.85
CA SER A 22 -1.64 -12.56 -17.26
C SER A 22 -1.81 -11.06 -17.54
N ARG A 23 -1.68 -10.19 -16.53
CA ARG A 23 -1.96 -8.75 -16.65
C ARG A 23 -0.74 -7.90 -16.99
N ASN A 24 0.30 -8.49 -17.59
CA ASN A 24 1.54 -7.81 -17.99
C ASN A 24 2.13 -6.93 -16.87
N VAL A 25 2.23 -7.50 -15.66
CA VAL A 25 2.80 -6.80 -14.50
C VAL A 25 4.28 -6.55 -14.74
N THR A 26 4.70 -5.30 -14.69
CA THR A 26 6.10 -4.91 -14.95
C THR A 26 6.91 -4.71 -13.67
N HIS A 27 6.25 -4.29 -12.60
CA HIS A 27 6.88 -3.94 -11.33
C HIS A 27 6.05 -4.49 -10.18
N VAL A 28 6.71 -5.19 -9.26
CA VAL A 28 6.09 -5.83 -8.10
C VAL A 28 6.75 -5.34 -6.82
N LEU A 29 5.95 -4.80 -5.91
CA LEU A 29 6.34 -4.57 -4.53
C LEU A 29 5.66 -5.61 -3.63
N SER A 30 6.46 -6.53 -3.09
CA SER A 30 6.01 -7.59 -2.18
C SER A 30 6.29 -7.18 -0.75
N ILE A 31 5.25 -7.12 0.09
CA ILE A 31 5.41 -6.86 1.53
C ILE A 31 4.89 -8.06 2.31
N VAL A 32 5.80 -8.87 2.82
CA VAL A 32 5.48 -10.17 3.42
C VAL A 32 5.98 -10.28 4.84
N ASP A 33 5.42 -11.22 5.59
CA ASP A 33 5.94 -11.56 6.92
C ASP A 33 7.37 -12.14 6.75
N PRO A 34 8.32 -11.83 7.66
CA PRO A 34 9.72 -12.25 7.52
C PRO A 34 9.91 -13.74 7.26
N GLU A 35 9.11 -14.57 7.92
CA GLU A 35 9.11 -16.03 7.88
C GLU A 35 8.46 -16.62 6.64
N LEU A 36 7.74 -15.83 5.84
CA LEU A 36 7.04 -16.36 4.68
C LEU A 36 8.05 -16.86 3.63
N PRO A 37 7.91 -18.12 3.16
CA PRO A 37 8.72 -18.64 2.08
C PRO A 37 8.59 -17.84 0.78
N GLU A 38 9.42 -18.18 -0.20
CA GLU A 38 9.33 -17.57 -1.53
C GLU A 38 7.98 -17.89 -2.19
N LEU A 39 7.41 -16.92 -2.89
CA LEU A 39 6.07 -17.03 -3.46
C LEU A 39 6.15 -17.65 -4.86
N GLU A 40 5.65 -18.88 -4.98
CA GLU A 40 5.64 -19.65 -6.23
C GLU A 40 4.78 -18.99 -7.32
N ALA A 41 3.79 -18.18 -6.96
CA ALA A 41 2.87 -17.52 -7.90
C ALA A 41 3.60 -16.71 -8.98
N PHE A 42 4.77 -16.13 -8.66
CA PHE A 42 5.56 -15.34 -9.61
C PHE A 42 6.22 -16.17 -10.71
N GLY A 43 6.27 -17.50 -10.58
CA GLY A 43 6.74 -18.39 -11.65
C GLY A 43 5.85 -18.38 -12.89
N ALA A 44 4.59 -17.95 -12.76
CA ALA A 44 3.65 -17.79 -13.87
C ALA A 44 3.65 -16.39 -14.50
N TYR A 45 4.41 -15.45 -13.94
CA TYR A 45 4.46 -14.07 -14.43
C TYR A 45 5.49 -13.95 -15.56
N GLY A 46 5.27 -12.98 -16.47
CA GLY A 46 6.32 -12.55 -17.40
C GLY A 46 7.50 -11.90 -16.68
N GLU A 47 8.50 -11.45 -17.44
CA GLU A 47 9.63 -10.68 -16.89
C GLU A 47 9.12 -9.44 -16.14
N HIS A 48 9.58 -9.26 -14.90
CA HIS A 48 9.17 -8.15 -14.05
C HIS A 48 10.28 -7.79 -13.06
N HIS A 49 10.32 -6.53 -12.65
CA HIS A 49 11.15 -6.08 -11.54
C HIS A 49 10.44 -6.29 -10.22
N ARG A 50 11.05 -7.02 -9.28
CA ARG A 50 10.45 -7.29 -7.97
C ARG A 50 11.32 -6.81 -6.83
N THR A 51 10.72 -6.01 -5.94
CA THR A 51 11.30 -5.65 -4.64
C THR A 51 10.50 -6.32 -3.53
N THR A 52 11.19 -6.93 -2.56
CA THR A 52 10.56 -7.62 -1.43
C THR A 52 10.98 -6.97 -0.12
N LEU A 53 9.99 -6.54 0.67
CA LEU A 53 10.15 -6.02 2.02
C LEU A 53 9.59 -7.04 3.03
N ARG A 54 10.28 -7.19 4.16
CA ARG A 54 9.99 -8.24 5.15
C ARG A 54 9.78 -7.66 6.54
N PHE A 55 8.52 -7.46 6.91
CA PHE A 55 8.10 -7.01 8.25
C PHE A 55 6.62 -7.34 8.46
N HIS A 56 6.21 -7.48 9.72
CA HIS A 56 4.85 -7.86 10.09
C HIS A 56 3.88 -6.69 10.01
N ASP A 57 2.60 -7.03 9.79
CA ASP A 57 1.51 -6.07 9.85
C ASP A 57 1.11 -5.79 11.31
N ILE A 58 1.87 -4.95 11.99
CA ILE A 58 1.59 -4.52 13.37
C ILE A 58 1.75 -3.01 13.51
N ILE A 59 1.06 -2.45 14.51
CA ILE A 59 1.10 -1.01 14.83
C ILE A 59 1.64 -0.72 16.23
N ALA A 60 1.94 -1.77 16.99
CA ALA A 60 2.58 -1.71 18.30
C ALA A 60 3.64 -2.79 18.38
N ALA A 61 4.74 -2.52 19.10
CA ALA A 61 5.80 -3.49 19.28
C ALA A 61 5.29 -4.76 19.97
N ALA A 62 5.69 -5.92 19.44
CA ALA A 62 5.34 -7.22 20.00
C ALA A 62 6.56 -8.14 20.03
N PRO A 63 6.68 -9.04 21.03
CA PRO A 63 7.79 -9.98 21.11
C PRO A 63 7.92 -10.81 19.85
N ASN A 64 9.15 -10.98 19.37
CA ASN A 64 9.49 -11.76 18.16
C ASN A 64 8.81 -11.27 16.86
N ARG A 65 8.27 -10.05 16.83
CA ARG A 65 7.70 -9.44 15.64
C ARG A 65 8.53 -8.25 15.18
N VAL A 66 8.82 -8.21 13.89
CA VAL A 66 9.41 -7.06 13.19
C VAL A 66 8.29 -6.09 12.81
N MET A 67 8.22 -4.92 13.44
CA MET A 67 7.25 -3.88 13.08
C MET A 67 7.71 -3.05 11.86
N PRO A 68 6.79 -2.33 11.19
CA PRO A 68 7.16 -1.30 10.22
C PRO A 68 8.09 -0.26 10.86
N ARG A 69 8.98 0.32 10.05
CA ARG A 69 9.99 1.30 10.47
C ARG A 69 10.22 2.30 9.33
N PRO A 70 10.79 3.48 9.61
CA PRO A 70 11.05 4.48 8.58
C PRO A 70 11.81 3.93 7.36
N GLU A 71 12.79 3.03 7.54
CA GLU A 71 13.59 2.47 6.46
C GLU A 71 12.77 1.57 5.51
N HIS A 72 11.68 0.99 6.00
CA HIS A 72 10.76 0.23 5.16
C HIS A 72 10.01 1.16 4.20
N VAL A 73 9.58 2.34 4.66
CA VAL A 73 8.90 3.33 3.82
C VAL A 73 9.89 4.02 2.87
N GLU A 74 11.12 4.26 3.31
CA GLU A 74 12.21 4.71 2.44
C GLU A 74 12.42 3.73 1.28
N ALA A 75 12.37 2.42 1.55
CA ALA A 75 12.47 1.40 0.51
C ALA A 75 11.27 1.41 -0.46
N VAL A 76 10.06 1.73 0.00
CA VAL A 76 8.89 1.96 -0.87
C VAL A 76 9.12 3.18 -1.76
N LEU A 77 9.60 4.29 -1.19
CA LEU A 77 9.90 5.50 -1.96
C LEU A 77 11.00 5.26 -3.00
N ARG A 78 12.06 4.53 -2.64
CA ARG A 78 13.12 4.12 -3.56
C ARG A 78 12.56 3.27 -4.70
N PHE A 79 11.67 2.31 -4.41
CA PHE A 79 10.98 1.55 -5.44
C PHE A 79 10.20 2.46 -6.41
N GLY A 80 9.52 3.48 -5.91
CA GLY A 80 8.82 4.46 -6.76
C GLY A 80 9.77 5.31 -7.61
N THR A 81 10.91 5.73 -7.05
CA THR A 81 11.97 6.42 -7.81
C THR A 81 12.56 5.53 -8.90
N ASP A 82 12.90 4.29 -8.57
CA ASP A 82 13.46 3.31 -9.52
C ASP A 82 12.47 3.00 -10.65
N PHE A 83 11.18 2.89 -10.33
CA PHE A 83 10.11 2.71 -11.30
C PHE A 83 10.08 3.87 -12.32
N LEU A 84 10.07 5.12 -11.84
CA LEU A 84 10.05 6.30 -12.70
C LEU A 84 11.32 6.42 -13.57
N MET A 85 12.48 6.03 -13.04
CA MET A 85 13.74 6.07 -13.78
C MET A 85 13.85 5.02 -14.90
N ARG A 86 13.22 3.85 -14.70
CA ARG A 86 13.26 2.73 -15.66
C ARG A 86 12.20 2.82 -16.74
N GLN A 87 11.34 3.83 -16.67
CA GLN A 87 10.11 3.84 -17.43
C GLN A 87 10.33 4.36 -18.85
N ASP A 88 9.99 3.52 -19.83
CA ASP A 88 9.75 3.97 -21.19
C ASP A 88 8.38 4.64 -21.26
N ARG A 89 8.34 5.93 -21.66
CA ARG A 89 7.11 6.72 -21.74
C ARG A 89 6.16 6.24 -22.84
N GLU A 90 6.64 5.41 -23.75
CA GLU A 90 5.84 4.82 -24.84
C GLU A 90 5.36 3.39 -24.51
N ALA A 91 5.89 2.76 -23.45
CA ALA A 91 5.50 1.42 -23.04
C ALA A 91 4.41 1.44 -21.96
N ALA A 92 3.46 0.50 -22.06
CA ALA A 92 2.50 0.24 -20.99
C ALA A 92 3.25 -0.26 -19.74
N SER A 93 2.88 0.28 -18.58
CA SER A 93 3.47 -0.09 -17.29
C SER A 93 2.38 -0.49 -16.31
N HIS A 94 2.72 -1.45 -15.45
CA HIS A 94 1.81 -1.97 -14.44
C HIS A 94 2.59 -2.21 -13.14
N VAL A 95 2.18 -1.50 -12.09
CA VAL A 95 2.69 -1.61 -10.73
C VAL A 95 1.70 -2.42 -9.89
N LEU A 96 2.16 -3.56 -9.39
CA LEU A 96 1.43 -4.41 -8.45
C LEU A 96 2.05 -4.32 -7.07
N VAL A 97 1.26 -3.99 -6.06
CA VAL A 97 1.67 -3.98 -4.66
C VAL A 97 0.85 -5.01 -3.91
N HIS A 98 1.49 -5.96 -3.23
CA HIS A 98 0.77 -6.98 -2.46
C HIS A 98 1.33 -7.17 -1.06
N CYS A 99 0.47 -7.68 -0.19
CA CYS A 99 0.84 -8.22 1.11
C CYS A 99 -0.04 -9.44 1.39
N HIS A 100 -0.08 -9.93 2.63
CA HIS A 100 -0.86 -11.12 2.97
C HIS A 100 -2.33 -11.06 2.51
N MET A 101 -3.10 -10.08 3.02
CA MET A 101 -4.53 -9.92 2.68
C MET A 101 -4.82 -8.82 1.65
N GLY A 102 -3.79 -8.04 1.27
CA GLY A 102 -4.00 -6.88 0.41
C GLY A 102 -4.81 -5.76 1.05
N VAL A 103 -4.76 -5.62 2.37
CA VAL A 103 -5.65 -4.73 3.15
C VAL A 103 -4.88 -3.60 3.81
N SER A 104 -3.71 -3.85 4.42
CA SER A 104 -3.04 -2.87 5.29
C SER A 104 -1.64 -2.44 4.82
N ARG A 105 -0.64 -3.32 4.84
CA ARG A 105 0.72 -2.96 4.33
C ARG A 105 0.76 -2.52 2.87
N SER A 106 0.12 -3.28 1.98
CA SER A 106 0.15 -3.00 0.54
C SER A 106 -0.63 -1.76 0.15
N THR A 107 -1.72 -1.48 0.86
CA THR A 107 -2.54 -0.28 0.62
C THR A 107 -1.85 0.97 1.15
N ALA A 108 -1.14 0.88 2.28
CA ALA A 108 -0.26 1.96 2.75
C ALA A 108 0.87 2.23 1.76
N ALA A 109 1.58 1.19 1.31
CA ALA A 109 2.63 1.35 0.32
C ALA A 109 2.12 1.91 -1.03
N MET A 110 0.96 1.45 -1.51
CA MET A 110 0.35 2.02 -2.72
C MET A 110 0.00 3.50 -2.54
N LEU A 111 -0.58 3.87 -1.39
CA LEU A 111 -0.83 5.28 -1.09
C LEU A 111 0.46 6.10 -1.07
N THR A 112 1.54 5.59 -0.45
CA THR A 112 2.86 6.23 -0.45
C THR A 112 3.37 6.47 -1.87
N LEU A 113 3.26 5.47 -2.77
CA LEU A 113 3.69 5.61 -4.17
C LEU A 113 2.85 6.65 -4.93
N MET A 114 1.53 6.65 -4.73
CA MET A 114 0.66 7.67 -5.34
C MET A 114 0.99 9.06 -4.79
N ALA A 115 1.23 9.20 -3.49
CA ALA A 115 1.57 10.46 -2.84
C ALA A 115 2.94 10.99 -3.31
N GLN A 116 3.91 10.10 -3.52
CA GLN A 116 5.23 10.44 -4.06
C GLN A 116 5.12 10.95 -5.51
N ALA A 117 4.31 10.28 -6.34
CA ALA A 117 4.14 10.65 -7.74
C ALA A 117 3.27 11.91 -7.95
N ASN A 118 2.44 12.28 -6.97
CA ASN A 118 1.51 13.40 -7.05
C ASN A 118 1.67 14.32 -5.82
N PRO A 119 2.79 15.07 -5.70
CA PRO A 119 3.13 15.84 -4.51
C PRO A 119 2.08 16.89 -4.13
N ASP A 120 1.41 17.47 -5.13
CA ASP A 120 0.39 18.52 -4.92
C ASP A 120 -1.03 17.96 -4.73
N GLU A 121 -1.23 16.64 -4.88
CA GLU A 121 -2.56 16.03 -4.72
C GLU A 121 -2.89 15.86 -3.22
N PRO A 122 -4.04 16.37 -2.74
CA PRO A 122 -4.43 16.24 -1.33
C PRO A 122 -4.64 14.79 -0.91
N GLY A 123 -4.36 14.48 0.35
CA GLY A 123 -4.54 13.17 0.96
C GLY A 123 -5.93 12.58 0.71
N GLU A 124 -6.99 13.37 0.84
CA GLU A 124 -8.36 12.90 0.56
C GLU A 124 -8.54 12.31 -0.84
N SER A 125 -7.99 12.98 -1.86
CA SER A 125 -8.06 12.51 -3.25
C SER A 125 -7.27 11.23 -3.44
N LEU A 126 -6.09 11.13 -2.82
CA LEU A 126 -5.26 9.92 -2.84
C LEU A 126 -5.98 8.72 -2.20
N PHE A 127 -6.66 8.91 -1.07
CA PHE A 127 -7.45 7.86 -0.42
C PHE A 127 -8.68 7.48 -1.26
N ALA A 128 -9.35 8.44 -1.91
CA ALA A 128 -10.47 8.13 -2.82
C ALA A 128 -10.01 7.25 -4.00
N ARG A 129 -8.85 7.56 -4.59
CA ARG A 129 -8.22 6.72 -5.63
C ARG A 129 -7.83 5.35 -5.09
N LEU A 130 -7.29 5.28 -3.87
CA LEU A 130 -6.95 4.01 -3.23
C LEU A 130 -8.17 3.11 -3.07
N VAL A 131 -9.31 3.66 -2.65
CA VAL A 131 -10.58 2.90 -2.52
C VAL A 131 -11.06 2.39 -3.88
N ALA A 132 -10.90 3.16 -4.95
CA ALA A 132 -11.23 2.70 -6.30
C ALA A 132 -10.33 1.52 -6.76
N ILE A 133 -9.08 1.46 -6.29
CA ILE A 133 -8.15 0.36 -6.56
C ILE A 133 -8.44 -0.86 -5.67
N ARG A 134 -8.67 -0.62 -4.37
CA ARG A 134 -8.87 -1.66 -3.35
C ARG A 134 -9.97 -1.22 -2.37
N PRO A 135 -11.24 -1.58 -2.62
CA PRO A 135 -12.36 -1.13 -1.81
C PRO A 135 -12.22 -1.45 -0.32
N GLN A 136 -11.60 -2.57 0.03
CA GLN A 136 -11.37 -3.03 1.40
C GLN A 136 -10.11 -2.45 2.06
N ALA A 137 -9.52 -1.38 1.51
CA ALA A 137 -8.28 -0.82 2.05
C ALA A 137 -8.42 -0.35 3.51
N TRP A 138 -7.46 -0.74 4.34
CA TRP A 138 -7.25 -0.30 5.73
C TRP A 138 -5.74 -0.04 5.96
N PRO A 139 -5.18 1.04 5.39
CA PRO A 139 -3.73 1.26 5.31
C PRO A 139 -3.05 1.34 6.67
N ASN A 140 -1.95 0.59 6.88
CA ASN A 140 -1.22 0.58 8.15
C ASN A 140 -0.81 1.99 8.62
N SER A 141 -1.26 2.41 9.80
CA SER A 141 -1.08 3.78 10.29
C SER A 141 0.38 4.18 10.53
N GLN A 142 1.24 3.24 10.95
CA GLN A 142 2.67 3.52 11.14
C GLN A 142 3.32 3.86 9.80
N MET A 143 3.02 3.07 8.75
CA MET A 143 3.54 3.32 7.42
C MET A 143 3.05 4.66 6.85
N ILE A 144 1.78 5.01 7.05
CA ILE A 144 1.25 6.30 6.61
C ILE A 144 1.92 7.46 7.35
N GLY A 145 2.12 7.35 8.67
CA GLY A 145 2.83 8.36 9.44
C GLY A 145 4.26 8.58 8.94
N PHE A 146 5.02 7.51 8.69
CA PHE A 146 6.37 7.61 8.13
C PHE A 146 6.37 8.20 6.72
N ALA A 147 5.40 7.83 5.87
CA ALA A 147 5.29 8.36 4.52
C ALA A 147 4.97 9.86 4.52
N ASP A 148 4.08 10.29 5.41
CA ASP A 148 3.72 11.69 5.60
C ASP A 148 4.95 12.53 5.97
N GLU A 149 5.72 12.07 6.96
CA GLU A 149 6.95 12.72 7.41
C GLU A 149 8.02 12.76 6.31
N GLN A 150 8.33 11.62 5.69
CA GLN A 150 9.40 11.52 4.70
C GLN A 150 9.10 12.27 3.40
N LEU A 151 7.82 12.43 3.04
CA LEU A 151 7.38 13.23 1.90
C LEU A 151 7.14 14.71 2.24
N GLY A 152 7.28 15.10 3.52
CA GLY A 152 7.05 16.48 3.96
C GLY A 152 5.59 16.94 3.82
N ARG A 153 4.63 16.03 4.02
CA ARG A 153 3.19 16.26 3.81
C ARG A 153 2.49 16.99 4.96
N GLY A 154 3.20 17.27 6.07
CA GLY A 154 2.70 18.13 7.15
C GLY A 154 1.47 17.59 7.89
N GLY A 155 1.28 16.27 7.91
CA GLY A 155 0.15 15.58 8.54
C GLY A 155 -1.06 15.35 7.63
N ASP A 156 -1.01 15.76 6.35
CA ASP A 156 -2.13 15.64 5.41
C ASP A 156 -2.57 14.18 5.18
N LEU A 157 -1.62 13.25 4.96
CA LEU A 157 -1.93 11.84 4.76
C LEU A 157 -2.47 11.22 6.05
N THR A 158 -1.93 11.60 7.20
CA THR A 158 -2.37 11.11 8.51
C THR A 158 -3.79 11.59 8.84
N ALA A 159 -4.10 12.85 8.58
CA ALA A 159 -5.44 13.40 8.77
C ALA A 159 -6.45 12.74 7.82
N ALA A 160 -6.07 12.50 6.57
CA ALA A 160 -6.91 11.80 5.59
C ALA A 160 -7.13 10.33 5.94
N LEU A 161 -6.14 9.66 6.55
CA LEU A 161 -6.28 8.30 7.05
C LEU A 161 -7.38 8.18 8.11
N GLY A 162 -7.45 9.14 9.06
CA GLY A 162 -8.49 9.14 10.09
C GLY A 162 -9.90 9.24 9.50
N ARG A 163 -10.11 10.12 8.51
CA ARG A 163 -11.39 10.22 7.78
C ARG A 163 -11.67 8.96 6.94
N HIS A 164 -10.64 8.38 6.33
CA HIS A 164 -10.75 7.11 5.59
C HIS A 164 -11.23 5.97 6.50
N TYR A 165 -10.65 5.81 7.70
CA TYR A 165 -11.11 4.82 8.67
C TYR A 165 -12.56 5.04 9.10
N GLY A 166 -12.94 6.30 9.37
CA GLY A 166 -14.33 6.65 9.68
C GLY A 166 -15.31 6.22 8.59
N ARG A 167 -14.96 6.48 7.31
CA ARG A 167 -15.76 6.04 6.15
C ARG A 167 -15.80 4.52 5.99
N GLN A 168 -14.67 3.83 6.22
CA GLN A 168 -14.64 2.35 6.16
C GLN A 168 -15.52 1.73 7.24
N ILE A 169 -15.47 2.21 8.48
CA ILE A 169 -16.34 1.75 9.57
C ILE A 169 -17.82 2.02 9.24
N LYS A 170 -18.13 3.22 8.72
CA LYS A 170 -19.50 3.60 8.35
C LYS A 170 -20.08 2.74 7.23
N SER A 171 -19.26 2.40 6.23
CA SER A 171 -19.68 1.60 5.07
C SER A 171 -19.61 0.09 5.30
N ARG A 172 -18.75 -0.36 6.21
CA ARG A 172 -18.49 -1.76 6.56
C ARG A 172 -18.33 -1.91 8.07
N PRO A 173 -19.44 -1.91 8.85
CA PRO A 173 -19.39 -1.99 10.30
C PRO A 173 -18.64 -3.23 10.83
N GLU A 174 -18.57 -4.30 10.05
CA GLU A 174 -17.79 -5.51 10.36
C GLU A 174 -16.29 -5.25 10.51
N PHE A 175 -15.77 -4.15 9.95
CA PHE A 175 -14.37 -3.75 10.12
C PHE A 175 -14.05 -3.41 11.57
N THR A 176 -15.01 -2.90 12.36
CA THR A 176 -14.75 -2.59 13.77
C THR A 176 -14.38 -3.85 14.56
N GLU A 177 -15.20 -4.90 14.44
CA GLU A 177 -14.92 -6.18 15.11
C GLU A 177 -13.64 -6.80 14.55
N TRP A 178 -13.49 -6.86 13.23
CA TRP A 178 -12.31 -7.43 12.61
C TRP A 178 -11.01 -6.74 13.05
N MET A 179 -10.96 -5.40 13.02
CA MET A 179 -9.79 -4.62 13.44
C MET A 179 -9.49 -4.78 14.93
N THR A 180 -10.52 -4.90 15.77
CA THR A 180 -10.35 -5.22 17.20
C THR A 180 -9.67 -6.57 17.37
N THR A 181 -10.12 -7.62 16.67
CA THR A 181 -9.48 -8.95 16.75
C THR A 181 -8.03 -8.97 16.28
N LEU A 182 -7.66 -8.04 15.39
CA LEU A 182 -6.29 -7.87 14.88
C LEU A 182 -5.42 -6.94 15.75
N GLY A 183 -5.92 -6.45 16.90
CA GLY A 183 -5.20 -5.54 17.79
C GLY A 183 -4.98 -4.16 17.17
N ARG A 184 -5.94 -3.68 16.38
CA ARG A 184 -5.88 -2.39 15.66
C ARG A 184 -6.68 -1.28 16.33
N ASP A 185 -6.83 -1.35 17.65
CA ASP A 185 -7.58 -0.36 18.45
C ASP A 185 -7.10 1.07 18.22
N ALA A 186 -5.79 1.30 18.12
CA ALA A 186 -5.27 2.65 17.86
C ALA A 186 -5.71 3.20 16.50
N GLU A 187 -5.84 2.35 15.46
CA GLU A 187 -6.38 2.76 14.15
C GLU A 187 -7.89 3.02 14.22
N LEU A 188 -8.63 2.24 15.03
CA LEU A 188 -10.04 2.51 15.30
C LEU A 188 -10.24 3.86 16.02
N GLN A 189 -9.38 4.20 16.99
CA GLN A 189 -9.46 5.49 17.69
C GLN A 189 -9.08 6.68 16.81
N MET A 190 -8.32 6.46 15.72
CA MET A 190 -8.03 7.49 14.73
C MET A 190 -9.24 7.83 13.85
N ALA A 191 -10.26 6.97 13.82
CA ALA A 191 -11.41 7.14 12.94
C ALA A 191 -12.16 8.44 13.25
N ILE A 192 -12.31 9.29 12.23
CA ILE A 192 -13.09 10.53 12.33
C ILE A 192 -14.49 10.24 11.80
N HIS A 193 -15.48 10.35 12.67
CA HIS A 193 -16.88 10.10 12.36
C HIS A 193 -17.58 11.41 11.96
N ASP A 194 -17.57 11.70 10.66
CA ASP A 194 -18.38 12.78 10.06
C ASP A 194 -19.84 12.35 9.80
#